data_AF-A0A2X2YMC7-F1
#
_entry.id   AF-A0A2X2YMC7-F1
#
_cell.length_a   1.000
_cell.length_b   1.000
_cell.length_c   1.000
_cell.angle_alpha   90.00
_cell.angle_beta   90.00
_cell.angle_gamma   90.00
#
_symmetry.space_group_name_H-M   'P 1'
#
loop_
_entity.id
_entity.type
_entity.pdbx_description
1 polymer ?
#
loop_
_entity_poly.entity_id
_entity_poly.type
_entity_poly.pdbx_seq_one_letter_code
_entity_poly.pdbx_strand_id
1 'polypeptide(L)'
;MDRLDEVNTSDHAMSLRMSKHKLYNFEYFMNRPYVYNRDRFKCKICGGLMLPHEVIIHHVNPKLDITLVNKVMNLITVHEYCHKLIHNDDDITTLSSKTQKSIKKYREKLEN
;
A
#
# COMPACT_ATOMS: atom_id res chain seq x y z
N MET A 1 -8.96 0.87 19.58
CA MET A 1 -8.85 2.13 18.82
C MET A 1 -9.99 2.08 17.82
N ASP A 2 -10.98 2.95 17.99
CA ASP A 2 -12.25 2.83 17.26
C ASP A 2 -12.09 3.32 15.82
N ARG A 3 -12.87 2.76 14.89
CA ARG A 3 -12.74 3.02 13.43
C ARG A 3 -12.88 4.49 13.05
N LEU A 4 -13.60 5.25 13.86
CA LEU A 4 -13.86 6.67 13.65
C LEU A 4 -12.68 7.54 14.12
N ASP A 5 -11.90 7.05 15.10
CA ASP A 5 -10.81 7.82 15.69
C ASP A 5 -9.63 7.95 14.73
N GLU A 6 -9.37 6.94 13.90
CA GLU A 6 -8.30 7.02 12.87
C GLU A 6 -8.67 7.97 11.73
N VAL A 7 -9.93 7.93 11.26
CA VAL A 7 -10.42 8.74 10.13
C VAL A 7 -10.60 10.21 10.52
N ASN A 8 -10.96 10.48 11.78
CA ASN A 8 -11.13 11.85 12.30
C ASN A 8 -9.87 12.42 12.97
N THR A 9 -8.72 11.75 12.88
CA THR A 9 -7.46 12.41 13.29
C THR A 9 -7.24 13.64 12.42
N SER A 10 -6.81 14.74 13.05
CA SER A 10 -6.42 15.98 12.36
C SER A 10 -5.45 15.72 11.20
N ASP A 11 -4.59 14.72 11.36
CA ASP A 11 -3.54 14.36 10.42
C ASP A 11 -4.08 13.69 9.16
N HIS A 12 -5.09 12.83 9.27
CA HIS A 12 -5.76 12.26 8.10
C HIS A 12 -6.55 13.31 7.33
N ALA A 13 -7.30 14.16 8.02
CA ALA A 13 -8.02 15.27 7.42
C ALA A 13 -7.06 16.27 6.75
N MET A 14 -5.92 16.56 7.37
CA MET A 14 -4.88 17.41 6.82
C MET A 14 -4.21 16.77 5.60
N SER A 15 -3.89 15.47 5.65
CA SER A 15 -3.33 14.73 4.52
C SER A 15 -4.26 14.75 3.31
N LEU A 16 -5.57 14.59 3.53
CA LEU A 16 -6.57 14.69 2.49
C LEU A 16 -6.62 16.09 1.87
N ARG A 17 -6.63 17.14 2.71
CA ARG A 17 -6.69 18.55 2.25
C ARG A 17 -5.42 18.98 1.51
N MET A 18 -4.27 18.47 1.94
CA MET A 18 -2.96 18.87 1.41
C MET A 18 -2.48 18.00 0.24
N SER A 19 -3.12 16.85 0.01
CA SER A 19 -2.75 15.97 -1.07
C SER A 19 -2.99 16.63 -2.43
N LYS A 20 -1.90 16.86 -3.17
CA LYS A 20 -1.93 17.27 -4.58
C LYS A 20 -1.83 16.10 -5.56
N HIS A 21 -1.70 14.87 -5.03
CA HIS A 21 -1.45 13.70 -5.84
C HIS A 21 -2.76 13.16 -6.41
N LYS A 22 -2.84 12.98 -7.74
CA LYS A 22 -4.06 12.58 -8.45
C LYS A 22 -4.71 11.28 -7.92
N LEU A 23 -3.92 10.36 -7.37
CA LEU A 23 -4.41 9.09 -6.84
C LEU A 23 -4.80 9.17 -5.35
N TYR A 24 -4.38 10.19 -4.61
CA TYR A 24 -4.59 10.25 -3.16
C TYR A 24 -5.80 11.11 -2.83
N ASN A 25 -6.97 10.59 -3.21
CA ASN A 25 -8.28 11.21 -2.98
C ASN A 25 -8.95 10.68 -1.71
N PHE A 26 -10.19 11.10 -1.45
CA PHE A 26 -10.96 10.67 -0.29
C PHE A 26 -11.07 9.14 -0.16
N GLU A 27 -11.40 8.44 -1.26
CA GLU A 27 -11.52 6.98 -1.25
C GLU A 27 -10.18 6.31 -0.89
N TYR A 28 -9.06 6.80 -1.42
CA TYR A 28 -7.74 6.28 -1.09
C TYR A 28 -7.51 6.30 0.42
N PHE A 29 -7.67 7.47 1.06
CA PHE A 29 -7.43 7.63 2.49
C PHE A 29 -8.40 6.81 3.34
N MET A 30 -9.69 6.80 2.97
CA MET A 30 -10.71 6.02 3.67
C MET A 30 -10.46 4.52 3.60
N ASN A 31 -9.87 4.02 2.51
CA ASN A 31 -9.61 2.60 2.33
C ASN A 31 -8.33 2.11 3.03
N ARG A 32 -7.38 2.98 3.44
CA ARG A 32 -6.10 2.54 4.04
C ARG A 32 -6.28 1.66 5.29
N PRO A 33 -7.13 2.01 6.28
CA PRO A 33 -7.33 1.17 7.46
C PRO A 33 -7.97 -0.19 7.10
N TYR A 34 -8.84 -0.23 6.08
CA TYR A 34 -9.45 -1.47 5.61
C TYR A 34 -8.42 -2.39 4.96
N VAL A 35 -7.52 -1.84 4.15
CA VAL A 35 -6.42 -2.58 3.51
C VAL A 35 -5.49 -3.15 4.59
N TYR A 36 -5.14 -2.35 5.59
CA TYR A 36 -4.30 -2.77 6.71
C TYR A 36 -4.91 -3.92 7.53
N ASN A 37 -6.19 -3.81 7.87
CA ASN A 37 -6.92 -4.86 8.57
C ASN A 37 -7.07 -6.14 7.72
N ARG A 38 -7.43 -6.00 6.43
CA ARG A 38 -7.53 -7.14 5.48
C ARG A 38 -6.21 -7.90 5.37
N ASP A 39 -5.11 -7.17 5.34
CA ASP A 39 -3.76 -7.74 5.23
C ASP A 39 -3.22 -8.27 6.56
N ARG A 40 -4.04 -8.25 7.63
CA ARG A 40 -3.75 -8.80 8.96
C ARG A 40 -2.45 -8.24 9.53
N PHE A 41 -2.24 -6.94 9.36
CA PHE A 41 -1.07 -6.21 9.87
C PHE A 41 0.27 -6.73 9.32
N LYS A 42 0.27 -7.38 8.15
CA LYS A 42 1.46 -7.98 7.52
C LYS A 42 1.77 -7.36 6.18
N CYS A 43 3.05 -7.17 5.91
CA CYS A 43 3.54 -6.77 4.60
C CYS A 43 3.21 -7.86 3.58
N LYS A 44 2.58 -7.49 2.46
CA LYS A 44 2.19 -8.43 1.39
C LYS A 44 3.35 -8.94 0.55
N ILE A 45 4.57 -8.44 0.79
CA ILE A 45 5.78 -8.86 0.11
C ILE A 45 6.57 -9.86 0.96
N CYS A 46 7.05 -9.43 2.13
CA CYS A 46 7.89 -10.26 3.01
C CYS A 46 7.10 -11.06 4.06
N GLY A 47 5.85 -10.70 4.34
CA GLY A 47 5.01 -11.33 5.36
C GLY A 47 5.29 -10.89 6.80
N GLY A 48 6.26 -10.01 7.02
CA GLY A 48 6.58 -9.45 8.33
C GLY A 48 5.45 -8.57 8.87
N LEU A 49 5.30 -8.53 10.20
CA LEU A 49 4.38 -7.62 10.87
C LEU A 49 4.80 -6.17 10.66
N MET A 50 3.83 -5.26 10.67
CA MET A 50 4.03 -3.82 10.59
C MET A 50 3.28 -3.15 11.73
N LEU A 51 3.88 -2.13 12.34
CA LEU A 51 3.16 -1.19 13.17
C LEU A 51 2.45 -0.15 12.28
N PRO A 52 1.35 0.48 12.74
CA PRO A 52 0.58 1.42 11.90
C PRO A 52 1.40 2.54 11.26
N HIS A 53 2.44 3.05 11.94
CA HIS A 53 3.31 4.12 11.45
C HIS A 53 4.34 3.65 10.40
N GLU A 54 4.54 2.35 10.24
CA GLU A 54 5.46 1.76 9.25
C GLU A 54 4.76 1.39 7.93
N VAL A 55 3.42 1.44 7.91
CA VAL A 55 2.60 0.95 6.80
C VAL A 55 2.66 1.91 5.62
N ILE A 56 3.20 1.42 4.52
CA ILE A 56 3.03 2.02 3.20
C ILE A 56 1.90 1.32 2.47
N ILE A 57 1.01 2.10 1.84
CA ILE A 57 -0.04 1.58 0.97
C ILE A 57 0.45 1.65 -0.47
N HIS A 58 0.48 0.51 -1.14
CA HIS A 58 0.91 0.39 -2.52
C HIS A 58 -0.30 0.16 -3.43
N HIS A 59 -0.40 0.96 -4.50
CA HIS A 59 -1.29 0.71 -5.63
C HIS A 59 -0.74 -0.44 -6.47
N VAL A 60 -1.43 -1.57 -6.47
CA VAL A 60 -1.05 -2.79 -7.19
C VAL A 60 -1.00 -2.55 -8.70
N ASN A 61 -1.99 -1.84 -9.24
CA ASN A 61 -1.94 -1.28 -10.59
C ASN A 61 -2.33 0.21 -10.53
N PRO A 62 -1.39 1.15 -10.67
CA PRO A 62 -1.66 2.59 -10.61
C PRO A 62 -2.27 3.16 -11.91
N LYS A 63 -2.38 2.36 -12.98
CA LYS A 63 -2.93 2.76 -14.28
C LYS A 63 -4.44 2.53 -14.41
N LEU A 64 -5.06 1.87 -13.43
CA LEU A 64 -6.52 1.70 -13.39
C LEU A 64 -7.24 3.05 -13.37
N ASP A 65 -8.48 3.05 -13.87
CA ASP A 65 -9.37 4.21 -13.79
C ASP A 65 -9.59 4.66 -12.35
N ILE A 66 -9.90 5.94 -12.16
CA ILE A 66 -10.09 6.55 -10.83
C ILE A 66 -11.17 5.85 -10.00
N THR A 67 -12.15 5.21 -10.64
CA THR A 67 -13.23 4.46 -10.00
C THR A 67 -12.79 3.09 -9.47
N LEU A 68 -11.61 2.62 -9.85
CA LEU A 68 -11.07 1.30 -9.51
C LEU A 68 -9.72 1.39 -8.77
N VAL A 69 -8.89 2.38 -9.09
CA VAL A 69 -7.50 2.49 -8.62
C VAL A 69 -7.39 2.53 -7.09
N ASN A 70 -8.36 3.15 -6.40
CA ASN A 70 -8.37 3.30 -4.95
C ASN A 70 -9.23 2.26 -4.21
N LYS A 71 -9.79 1.28 -4.93
CA LYS A 71 -10.52 0.18 -4.29
C LYS A 71 -9.58 -0.66 -3.46
N VAL A 72 -10.08 -1.15 -2.32
CA VAL A 72 -9.32 -2.03 -1.41
C VAL A 72 -8.61 -3.16 -2.17
N MET A 73 -9.26 -3.78 -3.16
CA MET A 73 -8.68 -4.86 -3.97
C MET A 73 -7.41 -4.48 -4.77
N ASN A 74 -7.23 -3.20 -5.10
CA ASN A 74 -6.07 -2.69 -5.81
C ASN A 74 -5.00 -2.09 -4.87
N LEU A 75 -5.23 -2.12 -3.56
CA LEU A 75 -4.29 -1.60 -2.57
C LEU A 75 -3.74 -2.74 -1.74
N ILE A 76 -2.47 -2.66 -1.34
CA ILE A 76 -1.83 -3.59 -0.39
C ILE A 76 -0.99 -2.86 0.63
N THR A 77 -0.77 -3.46 1.80
CA THR A 77 0.19 -2.94 2.77
C THR A 77 1.58 -3.54 2.57
N VAL A 78 2.60 -2.69 2.64
CA VAL A 78 4.01 -3.08 2.50
C VAL A 78 4.90 -2.24 3.43
N HIS A 79 6.05 -2.80 3.83
CA HIS A 79 7.13 -2.00 4.42
C HIS A 79 7.71 -1.05 3.37
N GLU A 80 8.33 0.04 3.81
CA GLU A 80 8.98 1.01 2.92
C GLU A 80 10.06 0.37 2.03
N TYR A 81 10.92 -0.49 2.58
CA TYR A 81 11.95 -1.18 1.78
C TYR A 81 11.33 -2.13 0.75
N CYS A 82 10.24 -2.83 1.10
CA CYS A 82 9.51 -3.68 0.16
C CYS A 82 8.86 -2.84 -0.95
N HIS A 83 8.34 -1.66 -0.62
CA HIS A 83 7.80 -0.73 -1.61
C HIS A 83 8.88 -0.31 -2.62
N LYS A 84 10.07 0.05 -2.16
CA LYS A 84 11.21 0.42 -3.02
C LYS A 84 11.57 -0.73 -3.96
N LEU A 85 11.70 -1.95 -3.43
CA LEU A 85 12.02 -3.14 -4.23
C LEU A 85 11.00 -3.46 -5.33
N ILE A 86 9.71 -3.12 -5.16
CA ILE A 86 8.70 -3.28 -6.21
C ILE A 86 8.92 -2.29 -7.36
N HIS A 87 9.44 -1.08 -7.09
CA HIS A 87 9.54 -0.01 -8.09
C HIS A 87 10.92 0.11 -8.75
N ASN A 88 11.92 -0.64 -8.29
CA ASN A 88 13.27 -0.61 -8.83
C ASN A 88 13.71 -1.98 -9.37
N ASP A 89 14.89 -2.03 -9.97
CA ASP A 89 15.51 -3.24 -10.51
C ASP A 89 16.60 -3.83 -9.60
N ASP A 90 16.55 -3.52 -8.30
CA ASP A 90 17.52 -4.02 -7.34
C ASP A 90 17.58 -5.56 -7.35
N ASP A 91 18.78 -6.09 -7.08
CA ASP A 91 19.00 -7.52 -6.94
C ASP A 91 18.28 -8.06 -5.69
N ILE A 92 17.41 -9.04 -5.92
CA ILE A 92 16.58 -9.70 -4.91
C ILE A 92 17.02 -11.14 -4.62
N THR A 93 18.11 -11.62 -5.22
CA THR A 93 18.57 -13.02 -5.12
C THR A 93 18.87 -13.46 -3.69
N THR A 94 19.27 -12.53 -2.82
CA THR A 94 19.56 -12.76 -1.40
C THR A 94 18.30 -12.92 -0.54
N LEU A 95 17.12 -12.54 -1.04
CA LEU A 95 15.86 -12.62 -0.32
C LEU A 95 15.27 -14.02 -0.35
N SER A 96 14.30 -14.30 0.53
CA SER A 96 13.59 -15.58 0.49
C SER A 96 12.88 -15.78 -0.86
N SER A 97 12.82 -17.03 -1.34
CA SER A 97 12.15 -17.38 -2.60
C SER A 97 10.71 -16.89 -2.67
N LYS A 98 10.00 -16.87 -1.53
CA LYS A 98 8.65 -16.33 -1.40
C LYS A 98 8.62 -14.82 -1.61
N THR A 99 9.52 -14.09 -0.97
CA THR A 99 9.64 -12.63 -1.11
C THR A 99 9.96 -12.26 -2.56
N GLN A 100 10.91 -12.98 -3.18
CA GLN A 100 11.28 -12.77 -4.59
C GLN A 100 10.09 -12.94 -5.53
N LYS A 101 9.31 -14.03 -5.37
CA LYS A 101 8.10 -14.28 -6.16
C LYS A 101 7.07 -13.16 -6.00
N SER A 102 6.87 -12.67 -4.77
CA SER A 102 5.98 -11.54 -4.51
C SER A 102 6.45 -10.27 -5.23
N ILE A 103 7.74 -9.91 -5.11
CA ILE A 103 8.30 -8.71 -5.77
C ILE A 103 8.08 -8.77 -7.29
N LYS A 104 8.48 -9.88 -7.92
CA LYS A 104 8.31 -10.07 -9.37
C LYS A 104 6.85 -9.92 -9.81
N LYS A 105 5.93 -10.57 -9.08
CA LYS A 105 4.49 -10.44 -9.33
C LYS A 105 3.99 -9.00 -9.29
N TYR A 106 4.48 -8.17 -8.37
CA TYR A 106 4.02 -6.78 -8.28
C TYR A 106 4.74 -5.86 -9.27
N ARG A 107 6.01 -6.11 -9.61
CA ARG A 107 6.72 -5.44 -10.73
C ARG A 107 5.94 -5.62 -12.04
N GLU A 108 5.57 -6.85 -12.38
CA GLU A 108 4.77 -7.17 -13.58
C GLU A 108 3.44 -6.40 -13.63
N LYS A 109 2.82 -6.13 -12.48
CA LYS A 109 1.55 -5.41 -12.41
C LYS A 109 1.67 -3.89 -12.59
N LEU A 110 2.88 -3.33 -12.46
CA LEU A 110 3.13 -1.91 -12.76
C LEU A 110 3.31 -1.69 -14.27
N GLU A 111 3.78 -2.71 -14.98
CA GLU A 111 3.99 -2.67 -16.43
C GLU A 111 2.70 -2.80 -17.22
N ASN A 112 1.70 -3.50 -16.68
CA ASN A 112 0.37 -3.70 -17.27
C ASN A 112 -0.62 -2.59 -16.89
#